data_AF-A0A1L9S5L7-F1
#
_entry.id   AF-A0A1L9S5L7-F1
#
_cell.length_a   1.000
_cell.length_b   1.000
_cell.length_c   1.000
_cell.angle_alpha   90.00
_cell.angle_beta   90.00
_cell.angle_gamma   90.00
#
_symmetry.space_group_name_H-M   'P 1'
#
loop_
_entity.id
_entity.type
_entity.pdbx_description
1 polymer ?
#
loop_
_entity_poly.entity_id
_entity_poly.type
_entity_poly.pdbx_seq_one_letter_code
_entity_poly.pdbx_strand_id
1 'polypeptide(L)'
;MALQAVLLLALSGIASAQWGTLPSNADNATDHPAYYANLTFEPARSISTWENLTVETPSGTFVGMLNDSYPDVRQFLRIPFAQPPIGDLRWMPPQKPLPSNKRIDSSRYGPACPQYVVSTGTIWTEWAPSDALLNLGESQVEGAVAWSSDEDCLSLAVWTPADADRHSKLPVALFVTGGGGTQGGIWTPSQLPSPWVSRSQEHIVVTINYRVNIFGNPKSRALDETSLSLLDVRAAVEWVYENIEAFGGDGENIMLWGQSQGAALTHLYTLAFPDDPLAAKFGVISQPPSVTLNLSATDDVYEDFDIVAKALGCNYGDDAEAELECMRQVSWVQIEEYINRYSGSPSISFADYIPDERYIFSNETERYLAGKVARGPAIRSDVAREISTNDEATTAEEEGEWICTAMDDSALRLSLGLETYRYLWAGNFSNISPEYYLGAYHWTDLLMIFGTYREQVGDVPGLEVKTSRTMQDYMLDFLKDPSSLPSAGWVPYNGSAAEGGLILEFGNGTTVKNITGDWLQGGCFNSSIPFRIYG
;
A
#
# COMPACT_ATOMS: atom_id res chain seq x y z
N MET A 1 13.14 13.74 -37.32
CA MET A 1 14.61 13.88 -37.23
C MET A 1 14.91 15.21 -36.55
N ALA A 2 15.75 15.16 -35.52
CA ALA A 2 16.13 16.23 -34.58
C ALA A 2 15.07 16.67 -33.55
N LEU A 3 14.81 15.80 -32.56
CA LEU A 3 14.43 16.18 -31.20
C LEU A 3 14.88 15.03 -30.27
N GLN A 4 16.18 15.02 -30.00
CA GLN A 4 16.87 14.21 -28.99
C GLN A 4 17.85 15.17 -28.30
N ALA A 5 17.97 15.03 -26.98
CA ALA A 5 18.78 15.84 -26.06
C ALA A 5 18.16 17.18 -25.64
N VAL A 6 17.52 17.19 -24.47
CA VAL A 6 17.85 18.00 -23.29
C VAL A 6 17.15 17.33 -22.09
N LEU A 7 17.83 17.28 -20.94
CA LEU A 7 17.43 16.73 -19.63
C LEU A 7 17.73 15.22 -19.35
N LEU A 8 18.99 14.83 -19.59
CA LEU A 8 19.71 13.97 -18.64
C LEU A 8 20.58 14.93 -17.81
N LEU A 9 20.30 15.12 -16.52
CA LEU A 9 21.23 15.61 -15.47
C LEU A 9 20.44 15.93 -14.19
N ALA A 10 20.23 14.92 -13.34
CA ALA A 10 20.20 14.98 -11.86
C ALA A 10 19.62 13.66 -11.32
N LEU A 11 20.34 12.56 -11.51
CA LEU A 11 20.09 11.31 -10.77
C LEU A 11 21.41 10.93 -10.12
N SER A 12 21.61 11.45 -8.92
CA SER A 12 22.75 11.11 -8.07
C SER A 12 22.29 11.08 -6.62
N GLY A 13 22.26 9.86 -6.07
CA GLY A 13 22.42 9.59 -4.64
C GLY A 13 21.36 10.20 -3.72
N ILE A 14 20.29 9.45 -3.47
CA ILE A 14 19.57 9.55 -2.19
C ILE A 14 19.69 8.19 -1.53
N ALA A 15 20.68 8.09 -0.64
CA ALA A 15 20.68 7.12 0.43
C ALA A 15 19.38 7.32 1.22
N SER A 16 18.65 6.23 1.51
CA SER A 16 17.56 6.13 2.50
C SER A 16 16.76 7.42 2.66
N ALA A 17 15.58 7.53 2.04
CA ALA A 17 14.61 8.59 2.34
C ALA A 17 14.65 8.87 3.85
N GLN A 18 15.23 10.01 4.24
CA GLN A 18 15.27 10.42 5.64
C GLN A 18 13.88 10.94 5.93
N TRP A 19 12.98 10.00 6.21
CA TRP A 19 11.63 10.26 6.68
C TRP A 19 11.72 11.26 7.85
N GLY A 20 11.18 12.46 7.65
CA GLY A 20 11.49 13.66 8.43
C GLY A 20 11.62 13.41 9.94
N THR A 21 12.77 13.79 10.50
CA THR A 21 12.96 13.87 11.94
C THR A 21 12.15 15.03 12.51
N LEU A 22 11.58 14.85 13.71
CA LEU A 22 10.86 15.91 14.43
C LEU A 22 11.65 17.24 14.45
N PRO A 23 11.02 18.40 14.20
CA PRO A 23 11.68 19.69 14.33
C PRO A 23 12.30 19.86 15.72
N SER A 24 13.49 20.47 15.79
CA SER A 24 14.32 20.59 17.00
C SER A 24 13.76 21.49 18.11
N ASN A 25 12.45 21.76 18.15
CA ASN A 25 11.77 22.60 19.15
C ASN A 25 10.42 22.00 19.61
N ALA A 26 10.31 20.67 19.68
CA ALA A 26 9.20 20.01 20.38
C ALA A 26 9.45 20.02 21.91
N ASP A 27 9.31 21.19 22.53
CA ASP A 27 9.33 21.30 23.99
C ASP A 27 8.09 20.61 24.58
N ASN A 28 8.33 19.65 25.49
CA ASN A 28 7.38 18.91 26.34
C ASN A 28 6.43 17.87 25.68
N ALA A 29 7.00 16.77 25.19
CA ALA A 29 6.27 15.53 24.89
C ALA A 29 5.89 14.71 26.16
N THR A 30 5.29 15.33 27.18
CA THR A 30 4.89 14.61 28.42
C THR A 30 3.46 14.85 28.90
N ASP A 31 2.61 15.59 28.18
CA ASP A 31 1.25 15.93 28.67
C ASP A 31 0.09 15.36 27.84
N HIS A 32 0.37 14.48 26.88
CA HIS A 32 -0.66 13.80 26.10
C HIS A 32 -0.61 12.29 26.39
N PRO A 33 -1.64 11.69 27.02
CA PRO A 33 -1.75 10.24 27.04
C PRO A 33 -1.71 9.74 25.60
N ALA A 34 -1.08 8.58 25.35
CA ALA A 34 -0.90 8.06 23.99
C ALA A 34 -2.21 8.21 23.21
N TYR A 35 -2.13 9.00 22.14
CA TYR A 35 -3.19 9.59 21.32
C TYR A 35 -4.21 8.57 20.74
N TYR A 36 -3.97 7.26 20.99
CA TYR A 36 -4.72 6.09 20.51
C TYR A 36 -4.95 4.99 21.57
N ALA A 37 -4.71 5.28 22.85
CA ALA A 37 -4.77 4.28 23.93
C ALA A 37 -6.16 3.65 24.19
N ASN A 38 -7.21 4.09 23.47
CA ASN A 38 -8.59 3.74 23.77
C ASN A 38 -9.40 3.21 22.58
N LEU A 39 -8.75 2.53 21.63
CA LEU A 39 -9.45 1.64 20.70
C LEU A 39 -9.90 0.39 21.45
N THR A 40 -11.00 0.52 22.20
CA THR A 40 -11.66 -0.62 22.85
C THR A 40 -12.37 -1.45 21.78
N PHE A 41 -11.72 -2.53 21.34
CA PHE A 41 -12.36 -3.53 20.51
C PHE A 41 -13.35 -4.33 21.38
N GLU A 42 -14.65 -4.18 21.12
CA GLU A 42 -15.65 -5.10 21.65
C GLU A 42 -15.36 -6.52 21.14
N PRO A 43 -15.40 -7.55 22.00
CA PRO A 43 -15.21 -8.92 21.56
C PRO A 43 -16.30 -9.30 20.57
N ALA A 44 -15.90 -9.89 19.43
CA ALA A 44 -16.81 -10.36 18.38
C ALA A 44 -17.95 -11.20 18.98
N ARG A 45 -19.19 -10.75 18.78
CA ARG A 45 -20.38 -11.55 19.10
C ARG A 45 -20.81 -12.31 17.86
N SER A 46 -20.70 -13.64 17.92
CA SER A 46 -21.35 -14.51 16.94
C SER A 46 -22.86 -14.41 17.14
N ILE A 47 -23.55 -13.67 16.28
CA ILE A 47 -25.01 -13.73 16.19
C ILE A 47 -25.33 -15.05 15.48
N SER A 48 -25.71 -16.04 16.28
CA SER A 48 -25.84 -17.43 15.87
C SER A 48 -27.04 -17.66 14.93
N THR A 49 -26.79 -17.60 13.62
CA THR A 49 -27.42 -18.46 12.58
C THR A 49 -26.38 -18.70 11.49
N TRP A 50 -25.88 -19.94 11.40
CA TRP A 50 -24.55 -20.26 10.87
C TRP A 50 -24.46 -20.50 9.34
N GLU A 51 -25.59 -20.51 8.62
CA GLU A 51 -25.59 -20.98 7.22
C GLU A 51 -24.90 -20.02 6.24
N ASN A 52 -24.90 -18.71 6.50
CA ASN A 52 -24.33 -17.70 5.59
C ASN A 52 -22.93 -17.19 6.01
N LEU A 53 -22.38 -17.67 7.13
CA LEU A 53 -21.04 -17.30 7.62
C LEU A 53 -19.99 -18.40 7.40
N THR A 54 -20.35 -19.46 6.67
CA THR A 54 -19.44 -20.54 6.32
C THR A 54 -19.24 -20.53 4.80
N VAL A 55 -17.98 -20.39 4.36
CA VAL A 55 -17.62 -20.39 2.94
C VAL A 55 -16.63 -21.52 2.68
N GLU A 56 -16.88 -22.32 1.65
CA GLU A 56 -16.02 -23.42 1.25
C GLU A 56 -15.21 -23.05 0.00
N THR A 57 -13.91 -23.31 0.06
CA THR A 57 -12.99 -23.22 -1.08
C THR A 57 -12.19 -24.53 -1.18
N PRO A 58 -11.41 -24.77 -2.25
CA PRO A 58 -10.52 -25.93 -2.35
C PRO A 58 -9.46 -26.00 -1.23
N SER A 59 -9.10 -24.87 -0.61
CA SER A 59 -8.07 -24.78 0.44
C SER A 59 -8.62 -24.87 1.87
N GLY A 60 -9.94 -24.83 2.05
CA GLY A 60 -10.55 -25.00 3.37
C GLY A 60 -11.99 -24.52 3.47
N THR A 61 -12.55 -24.68 4.66
CA THR A 61 -13.86 -24.13 5.04
C THR A 61 -13.65 -22.98 6.02
N PHE A 62 -13.98 -21.76 5.64
CA PHE A 62 -13.76 -20.55 6.43
C PHE A 62 -15.02 -20.11 7.14
N VAL A 63 -14.87 -19.74 8.41
CA VAL A 63 -15.97 -19.34 9.28
C VAL A 63 -15.78 -17.89 9.66
N GLY A 64 -16.58 -17.01 9.06
CA GLY A 64 -16.52 -15.58 9.27
C GLY A 64 -17.32 -15.11 10.49
N MET A 65 -17.52 -13.81 10.57
CA MET A 65 -18.31 -13.13 11.58
C MET A 65 -19.14 -11.98 11.01
N LEU A 66 -20.13 -11.55 11.78
CA LEU A 66 -20.75 -10.23 11.65
C LEU A 66 -20.23 -9.36 12.80
N ASN A 67 -20.01 -8.07 12.53
CA ASN A 67 -19.69 -7.09 13.55
C ASN A 67 -20.99 -6.36 13.94
N ASP A 68 -21.23 -6.12 15.23
CA ASP A 68 -22.41 -5.39 15.71
C ASP A 68 -22.50 -3.97 15.13
N SER A 69 -21.36 -3.34 14.83
CA SER A 69 -21.31 -2.01 14.19
C SER A 69 -21.70 -2.04 12.70
N TYR A 70 -21.52 -3.19 12.04
CA TYR A 70 -21.78 -3.38 10.61
C TYR A 70 -22.42 -4.77 10.39
N PRO A 71 -23.67 -4.97 10.87
CA PRO A 71 -24.33 -6.28 10.89
C PRO A 71 -24.73 -6.77 9.47
N ASP A 72 -24.63 -5.89 8.49
CA ASP A 72 -24.84 -6.07 7.06
C ASP A 72 -23.54 -6.41 6.30
N VAL A 73 -22.43 -6.65 7.01
CA VAL A 73 -21.13 -7.02 6.42
C VAL A 73 -20.61 -8.30 7.03
N ARG A 74 -20.46 -9.35 6.21
CA ARG A 74 -19.74 -10.57 6.58
C ARG A 74 -18.25 -10.32 6.46
N GLN A 75 -17.52 -10.74 7.49
CA GLN A 75 -16.08 -10.55 7.59
C GLN A 75 -15.40 -11.90 7.76
N PHE A 76 -14.42 -12.18 6.90
CA PHE A 76 -13.54 -13.34 6.99
C PHE A 76 -12.12 -12.80 7.13
N LEU A 77 -11.60 -12.75 8.36
CA LEU A 77 -10.46 -11.92 8.74
C LEU A 77 -9.10 -12.63 8.66
N ARG A 78 -9.10 -13.92 8.33
CA ARG A 78 -7.89 -14.73 8.15
C ARG A 78 -8.17 -15.89 7.20
N ILE A 79 -7.72 -15.77 5.96
CA ILE A 79 -7.77 -16.82 4.95
C ILE A 79 -6.36 -16.98 4.34
N PRO A 80 -5.68 -18.13 4.51
CA PRO A 80 -4.37 -18.35 3.90
C PRO A 80 -4.48 -18.38 2.37
N PHE A 81 -3.72 -17.51 1.70
CA PHE A 81 -3.63 -17.50 0.23
C PHE A 81 -2.36 -18.16 -0.30
N ALA A 82 -1.41 -18.47 0.59
CA ALA A 82 -0.21 -19.25 0.29
C ALA A 82 0.13 -20.19 1.47
N GLN A 83 1.06 -21.11 1.25
CA GLN A 83 1.68 -21.88 2.33
C GLN A 83 2.52 -20.96 3.22
N PRO A 84 2.61 -21.25 4.54
CA PRO A 84 3.43 -20.46 5.46
C PRO A 84 4.90 -20.40 5.00
N PRO A 85 5.50 -19.21 4.82
CA PRO A 85 6.86 -19.04 4.33
C PRO A 85 7.91 -19.26 5.45
N ILE A 86 7.82 -20.40 6.14
CA ILE A 86 8.66 -20.77 7.29
C ILE A 86 9.61 -21.93 6.95
N GLY A 87 10.69 -22.07 7.72
CA GLY A 87 11.69 -23.13 7.53
C GLY A 87 12.27 -23.07 6.11
N ASP A 88 12.21 -24.19 5.37
CA ASP A 88 12.73 -24.28 4.00
C ASP A 88 11.98 -23.36 3.01
N LEU A 89 10.76 -22.92 3.34
CA LEU A 89 9.99 -21.96 2.53
C LEU A 89 10.35 -20.50 2.85
N ARG A 90 11.16 -20.25 3.90
CA ARG A 90 11.65 -18.90 4.19
C ARG A 90 12.50 -18.42 3.02
N TRP A 91 12.17 -17.20 2.57
CA TRP A 91 12.74 -16.54 1.38
C TRP A 91 12.58 -17.31 0.07
N MET A 92 11.57 -18.17 -0.02
CA MET A 92 11.17 -18.79 -1.29
C MET A 92 9.94 -18.07 -1.87
N PRO A 93 9.72 -18.13 -3.20
CA PRO A 93 8.45 -17.71 -3.80
C PRO A 93 7.25 -18.36 -3.12
N PRO A 94 6.13 -17.64 -2.94
CA PRO A 94 4.95 -18.17 -2.28
C PRO A 94 4.40 -19.39 -3.04
N GLN A 95 4.02 -20.43 -2.29
CA GLN A 95 3.43 -21.64 -2.85
C GLN A 95 1.93 -21.65 -2.59
N LYS A 96 1.13 -22.13 -3.56
CA LYS A 96 -0.32 -22.25 -3.38
C LYS A 96 -0.67 -23.07 -2.13
N PRO A 97 -1.76 -22.73 -1.41
CA PRO A 97 -2.24 -23.51 -0.29
C PRO A 97 -2.54 -24.95 -0.73
N LEU A 98 -2.22 -25.91 0.14
CA LEU A 98 -2.57 -27.30 -0.12
C LEU A 98 -4.10 -27.49 -0.05
N PRO A 99 -4.68 -28.31 -0.93
CA PRO A 99 -6.10 -28.66 -0.84
C PRO A 99 -6.43 -29.24 0.55
N SER A 100 -7.52 -28.77 1.14
CA SER A 100 -7.86 -29.10 2.52
C SER A 100 -9.36 -28.92 2.75
N ASN A 101 -9.92 -29.77 3.62
CA ASN A 101 -11.30 -29.66 4.11
C ASN A 101 -11.34 -29.20 5.58
N LYS A 102 -10.22 -28.69 6.11
CA LYS A 102 -10.16 -28.18 7.47
C LYS A 102 -11.06 -26.96 7.61
N ARG A 103 -11.79 -26.92 8.72
CA ARG A 103 -12.54 -25.73 9.14
C ARG A 103 -11.62 -24.76 9.85
N ILE A 104 -11.50 -23.55 9.34
CA ILE A 104 -10.63 -22.47 9.82
C ILE A 104 -11.51 -21.37 10.41
N ASP A 105 -11.18 -20.95 11.63
CA ASP A 105 -11.80 -19.79 12.27
C ASP A 105 -11.24 -18.52 11.63
N SER A 106 -12.08 -17.84 10.85
CA SER A 106 -11.79 -16.57 10.19
C SER A 106 -12.57 -15.42 10.86
N SER A 107 -12.99 -15.57 12.12
CA SER A 107 -13.61 -14.51 12.91
C SER A 107 -12.60 -13.60 13.62
N ARG A 108 -11.30 -13.83 13.41
CA ARG A 108 -10.21 -13.10 14.05
C ARG A 108 -9.11 -12.83 13.04
N TYR A 109 -8.48 -11.67 13.16
CA TYR A 109 -7.29 -11.35 12.38
C TYR A 109 -6.16 -12.33 12.66
N GLY A 110 -5.43 -12.70 11.61
CA GLY A 110 -4.13 -13.37 11.74
C GLY A 110 -3.02 -12.38 12.09
N PRO A 111 -1.80 -12.87 12.35
CA PRO A 111 -0.64 -12.02 12.52
C PRO A 111 -0.32 -11.29 11.20
N ALA A 112 0.21 -10.08 11.30
CA ALA A 112 0.87 -9.41 10.19
C ALA A 112 2.23 -10.07 9.89
N CYS A 113 2.84 -9.78 8.74
CA CYS A 113 4.18 -10.30 8.43
C CYS A 113 5.26 -9.70 9.36
N PRO A 114 6.42 -10.35 9.54
CA PRO A 114 7.46 -9.91 10.46
C PRO A 114 7.83 -8.45 10.21
N GLN A 115 7.68 -7.64 11.25
CA GLN A 115 7.91 -6.20 11.21
C GLN A 115 8.22 -5.69 12.61
N TYR A 116 8.68 -4.44 12.71
CA TYR A 116 9.10 -3.85 13.97
C TYR A 116 8.40 -2.53 14.27
N VAL A 117 8.35 -2.20 15.56
CA VAL A 117 8.04 -0.85 16.03
C VAL A 117 9.33 -0.07 16.09
N VAL A 118 9.38 1.05 15.37
CA VAL A 118 10.57 1.91 15.28
C VAL A 118 11.10 2.31 16.67
N SER A 119 12.40 2.55 16.78
CA SER A 119 13.03 2.97 18.04
C SER A 119 13.06 4.49 18.25
N THR A 120 12.63 5.26 17.25
CA THR A 120 12.65 6.73 17.25
C THR A 120 11.31 7.32 16.86
N GLY A 121 10.97 8.46 17.46
CA GLY A 121 9.77 9.21 17.11
C GLY A 121 9.88 9.80 15.70
N THR A 122 8.89 9.51 14.88
CA THR A 122 8.65 10.07 13.55
C THR A 122 7.30 10.78 13.53
N ILE A 123 7.06 11.56 12.47
CA ILE A 123 5.73 12.12 12.18
C ILE A 123 4.63 11.03 12.17
N TRP A 124 4.98 9.81 11.74
CA TRP A 124 4.05 8.67 11.70
C TRP A 124 3.75 8.15 13.09
N THR A 125 4.75 7.96 13.95
CA THR A 125 4.50 7.49 15.33
C THR A 125 3.77 8.52 16.19
N GLU A 126 3.89 9.80 15.85
CA GLU A 126 3.22 10.89 16.56
C GLU A 126 1.77 11.06 16.09
N TRP A 127 1.57 11.16 14.76
CA TRP A 127 0.30 11.57 14.19
C TRP A 127 -0.50 10.44 13.53
N ALA A 128 0.15 9.34 13.15
CA ALA A 128 -0.45 8.17 12.46
C ALA A 128 -0.05 6.77 13.03
N PRO A 129 0.13 6.59 14.35
CA PRO A 129 0.71 5.37 14.91
C PRO A 129 -0.11 4.10 14.68
N SER A 130 -1.45 4.20 14.60
CA SER A 130 -2.31 3.05 14.29
C SER A 130 -2.37 2.71 12.80
N ASP A 131 -1.84 3.58 11.94
CA ASP A 131 -2.01 3.50 10.48
C ASP A 131 -0.82 2.83 9.79
N ALA A 132 0.23 2.62 10.57
CA ALA A 132 1.46 1.92 10.23
C ALA A 132 1.45 0.45 10.66
N LEU A 133 0.97 0.20 11.87
CA LEU A 133 1.16 -1.04 12.59
C LEU A 133 0.09 -1.23 13.66
N LEU A 134 -0.41 -2.45 13.80
CA LEU A 134 -1.30 -2.79 14.90
C LEU A 134 -0.53 -2.91 16.21
N ASN A 135 -0.78 -1.95 17.10
CA ASN A 135 -0.23 -1.92 18.45
C ASN A 135 -1.12 -2.72 19.44
N LEU A 136 -0.55 -3.70 20.14
CA LEU A 136 -1.23 -4.55 21.14
C LEU A 136 -0.92 -4.17 22.59
N GLY A 137 -0.40 -2.97 22.82
CA GLY A 137 -0.03 -2.42 24.13
C GLY A 137 1.46 -2.08 24.27
N GLU A 138 2.27 -2.36 23.25
CA GLU A 138 3.66 -1.93 23.17
C GLU A 138 3.83 -0.40 23.05
N SER A 139 5.01 0.13 23.42
CA SER A 139 5.32 1.56 23.20
C SER A 139 5.35 1.87 21.70
N GLN A 140 4.91 3.08 21.31
CA GLN A 140 4.98 3.56 19.92
C GLN A 140 6.42 3.72 19.39
N VAL A 141 7.40 3.72 20.31
CA VAL A 141 8.83 3.79 20.03
C VAL A 141 9.60 2.65 20.73
N GLU A 142 8.98 1.47 20.84
CA GLU A 142 9.53 0.33 21.60
C GLU A 142 10.93 -0.07 21.11
N GLY A 143 11.23 0.07 19.81
CA GLY A 143 12.49 -0.41 19.27
C GLY A 143 12.62 -1.94 19.34
N ALA A 144 11.51 -2.65 19.15
CA ALA A 144 11.40 -4.10 19.17
C ALA A 144 10.43 -4.60 18.09
N VAL A 145 10.35 -5.92 17.93
CA VAL A 145 9.35 -6.54 17.04
C VAL A 145 7.93 -6.23 17.48
N ALA A 146 7.04 -6.11 16.51
CA ALA A 146 5.62 -5.96 16.78
C ALA A 146 5.02 -7.27 17.29
N TRP A 147 4.31 -7.21 18.42
CA TRP A 147 3.73 -8.40 19.06
C TRP A 147 2.61 -9.04 18.23
N SER A 148 2.10 -8.30 17.24
CA SER A 148 1.07 -8.72 16.29
C SER A 148 1.62 -9.39 15.02
N SER A 149 2.93 -9.64 14.94
CA SER A 149 3.58 -10.19 13.74
C SER A 149 4.11 -11.62 13.89
N ASP A 150 4.15 -12.36 12.77
CA ASP A 150 4.67 -13.73 12.67
C ASP A 150 5.07 -14.02 11.20
N GLU A 151 5.88 -15.04 10.94
CA GLU A 151 6.21 -15.48 9.57
C GLU A 151 5.04 -16.23 8.90
N ASP A 152 4.17 -16.90 9.68
CA ASP A 152 2.91 -17.47 9.16
C ASP A 152 1.85 -16.37 8.95
N CYS A 153 2.14 -15.46 8.00
CA CYS A 153 1.38 -14.24 7.79
C CYS A 153 0.63 -14.16 6.45
N LEU A 154 0.95 -15.01 5.46
CA LEU A 154 0.42 -14.95 4.08
C LEU A 154 -1.07 -15.31 4.01
N SER A 155 -1.87 -14.37 4.48
CA SER A 155 -3.31 -14.43 4.58
C SER A 155 -3.97 -13.17 4.04
N LEU A 156 -5.23 -13.29 3.68
CA LEU A 156 -6.09 -12.20 3.27
C LEU A 156 -7.35 -12.16 4.14
N ALA A 157 -8.00 -11.01 4.12
CA ALA A 157 -9.31 -10.81 4.71
C ALA A 157 -10.32 -10.35 3.66
N VAL A 158 -11.58 -10.76 3.82
CA VAL A 158 -12.69 -10.45 2.91
C VAL A 158 -13.82 -9.80 3.69
N TRP A 159 -14.28 -8.64 3.20
CA TRP A 159 -15.51 -7.97 3.64
C TRP A 159 -16.51 -7.98 2.48
N THR A 160 -17.66 -8.61 2.70
CA THR A 160 -18.68 -8.82 1.67
C THR A 160 -20.07 -8.51 2.24
N PRO A 161 -21.01 -7.99 1.43
CA PRO A 161 -22.39 -7.76 1.88
C PRO A 161 -23.01 -9.02 2.51
N ALA A 162 -23.86 -8.83 3.51
CA ALA A 162 -24.48 -9.94 4.22
C ALA A 162 -25.33 -10.82 3.30
N ASP A 163 -26.04 -10.22 2.36
CA ASP A 163 -26.93 -10.94 1.45
C ASP A 163 -26.22 -11.44 0.18
N ALA A 164 -24.91 -11.22 0.03
CA ALA A 164 -24.16 -11.69 -1.13
C ALA A 164 -24.01 -13.23 -1.12
N ASP A 165 -24.27 -13.85 -2.25
CA ASP A 165 -24.08 -15.27 -2.49
C ASP A 165 -23.17 -15.48 -3.71
N ARG A 166 -22.85 -16.75 -4.00
CA ARG A 166 -21.97 -17.10 -5.12
C ARG A 166 -22.46 -16.66 -6.52
N HIS A 167 -23.70 -16.22 -6.63
CA HIS A 167 -24.31 -15.74 -7.88
C HIS A 167 -24.34 -14.22 -7.97
N SER A 168 -23.94 -13.51 -6.92
CA SER A 168 -24.02 -12.04 -6.83
C SER A 168 -23.07 -11.32 -7.78
N LYS A 169 -21.90 -11.91 -8.09
CA LYS A 169 -20.91 -11.38 -9.06
C LYS A 169 -20.55 -9.91 -8.79
N LEU A 170 -20.28 -9.60 -7.53
CA LEU A 170 -19.89 -8.24 -7.10
C LEU A 170 -18.45 -7.92 -7.54
N PRO A 171 -18.17 -6.68 -7.96
CA PRO A 171 -16.79 -6.30 -8.26
C PRO A 171 -15.93 -6.30 -6.98
N VAL A 172 -14.63 -6.57 -7.16
CA VAL A 172 -13.71 -6.86 -6.05
C VAL A 172 -12.59 -5.81 -5.99
N ALA A 173 -12.54 -5.04 -4.90
CA ALA A 173 -11.43 -4.15 -4.60
C ALA A 173 -10.38 -4.90 -3.77
N LEU A 174 -9.28 -5.32 -4.40
CA LEU A 174 -8.15 -6.00 -3.76
C LEU A 174 -7.08 -4.98 -3.37
N PHE A 175 -7.00 -4.67 -2.08
CA PHE A 175 -6.15 -3.64 -1.50
C PHE A 175 -4.83 -4.19 -0.97
N VAL A 176 -3.74 -3.51 -1.34
CA VAL A 176 -2.37 -3.74 -0.85
C VAL A 176 -1.96 -2.54 0.00
N THR A 177 -1.67 -2.79 1.28
CA THR A 177 -1.31 -1.72 2.22
C THR A 177 0.02 -1.05 1.87
N GLY A 178 0.18 0.19 2.31
CA GLY A 178 1.46 0.88 2.34
C GLY A 178 2.34 0.42 3.50
N GLY A 179 3.26 1.30 3.93
CA GLY A 179 4.16 1.05 5.06
C GLY A 179 5.64 0.97 4.68
N GLY A 180 6.05 1.64 3.60
CA GLY A 180 7.47 1.80 3.23
C GLY A 180 8.24 0.49 2.96
N GLY A 181 7.53 -0.62 2.76
CA GLY A 181 8.13 -1.94 2.60
C GLY A 181 8.67 -2.55 3.90
N THR A 182 8.38 -1.98 5.07
CA THR A 182 8.87 -2.47 6.37
C THR A 182 7.75 -2.86 7.33
N GLN A 183 6.53 -2.38 7.11
CA GLN A 183 5.37 -2.58 7.98
C GLN A 183 4.07 -2.59 7.18
N GLY A 184 2.95 -2.82 7.87
CA GLY A 184 1.60 -2.84 7.29
C GLY A 184 0.88 -4.18 7.51
N GLY A 185 -0.31 -4.30 6.94
CA GLY A 185 -1.12 -5.51 7.03
C GLY A 185 -2.62 -5.25 7.15
N ILE A 186 -3.36 -6.34 7.27
CA ILE A 186 -4.83 -6.33 7.23
C ILE A 186 -5.45 -5.48 8.35
N TRP A 187 -4.97 -5.64 9.59
CA TRP A 187 -5.62 -5.06 10.76
C TRP A 187 -5.12 -3.62 11.04
N THR A 188 -5.29 -2.76 10.04
CA THR A 188 -4.92 -1.34 10.09
C THR A 188 -6.20 -0.49 10.19
N PRO A 189 -6.52 0.12 11.36
CA PRO A 189 -7.80 0.80 11.60
C PRO A 189 -8.25 1.81 10.55
N SER A 190 -7.35 2.63 10.01
CA SER A 190 -7.66 3.61 8.94
C SER A 190 -7.98 3.01 7.58
N GLN A 191 -7.81 1.69 7.43
CA GLN A 191 -7.93 0.98 6.16
C GLN A 191 -8.96 -0.15 6.24
N LEU A 192 -9.78 -0.17 7.31
CA LEU A 192 -10.83 -1.16 7.49
C LEU A 192 -12.07 -0.81 6.64
N PRO A 193 -12.50 -1.69 5.72
CA PRO A 193 -13.50 -1.34 4.71
C PRO A 193 -14.96 -1.53 5.14
N SER A 194 -15.21 -1.92 6.40
CA SER A 194 -16.58 -2.15 6.89
C SER A 194 -17.53 -0.97 6.67
N PRO A 195 -17.13 0.31 6.88
CA PRO A 195 -18.01 1.45 6.60
C PRO A 195 -18.38 1.58 5.11
N TRP A 196 -17.42 1.35 4.20
CA TRP A 196 -17.65 1.46 2.76
C TRP A 196 -18.52 0.32 2.22
N VAL A 197 -18.24 -0.93 2.63
CA VAL A 197 -19.04 -2.10 2.26
C VAL A 197 -20.44 -2.00 2.84
N SER A 198 -20.59 -1.60 4.11
CA SER A 198 -21.91 -1.38 4.73
C SER A 198 -22.72 -0.32 4.00
N ARG A 199 -22.12 0.83 3.65
CA ARG A 199 -22.89 1.89 2.96
C ARG A 199 -23.41 1.46 1.60
N SER A 200 -22.55 0.83 0.79
CA SER A 200 -22.88 0.57 -0.62
C SER A 200 -23.59 -0.76 -0.83
N GLN A 201 -23.19 -1.82 -0.12
CA GLN A 201 -23.65 -3.19 -0.34
C GLN A 201 -23.46 -3.69 -1.79
N GLU A 202 -22.54 -3.07 -2.55
CA GLU A 202 -22.42 -3.24 -4.00
C GLU A 202 -21.04 -3.76 -4.46
N HIS A 203 -20.14 -4.06 -3.53
CA HIS A 203 -18.79 -4.54 -3.84
C HIS A 203 -18.22 -5.38 -2.70
N ILE A 204 -17.11 -6.07 -2.99
CA ILE A 204 -16.30 -6.79 -2.01
C ILE A 204 -14.97 -6.08 -1.85
N VAL A 205 -14.48 -5.95 -0.62
CA VAL A 205 -13.10 -5.55 -0.36
C VAL A 205 -12.31 -6.74 0.15
N VAL A 206 -11.12 -6.91 -0.42
CA VAL A 206 -10.12 -7.88 0.03
C VAL A 206 -8.86 -7.13 0.42
N THR A 207 -8.32 -7.38 1.61
CA THR A 207 -7.01 -6.84 2.03
C THR A 207 -6.06 -7.98 2.30
N ILE A 208 -4.79 -7.84 1.92
CA ILE A 208 -3.79 -8.90 2.04
C ILE A 208 -2.69 -8.51 3.03
N ASN A 209 -2.10 -9.50 3.67
CA ASN A 209 -0.73 -9.40 4.13
C ASN A 209 0.22 -9.81 3.00
N TYR A 210 1.37 -9.19 2.90
CA TYR A 210 2.49 -9.61 2.05
C TYR A 210 3.78 -9.49 2.87
N ARG A 211 4.80 -10.29 2.55
CA ARG A 211 6.06 -10.20 3.29
C ARG A 211 6.70 -8.83 3.09
N VAL A 212 7.20 -8.25 4.18
CA VAL A 212 7.88 -6.96 4.23
C VAL A 212 9.32 -7.13 4.72
N ASN A 213 10.10 -6.06 4.70
CA ASN A 213 11.48 -6.01 5.14
C ASN A 213 12.34 -7.07 4.42
N ILE A 214 13.41 -7.54 5.06
CA ILE A 214 14.27 -8.64 4.60
C ILE A 214 13.48 -9.92 4.29
N PHE A 215 12.26 -10.11 4.81
CA PHE A 215 11.43 -11.28 4.48
C PHE A 215 10.77 -11.18 3.11
N GLY A 216 10.41 -9.95 2.69
CA GLY A 216 9.80 -9.67 1.40
C GLY A 216 10.79 -9.33 0.29
N ASN A 217 11.97 -8.84 0.67
CA ASN A 217 13.01 -8.44 -0.26
C ASN A 217 14.40 -8.76 0.33
N PRO A 218 14.80 -10.03 0.44
CA PRO A 218 15.99 -10.45 1.17
C PRO A 218 17.29 -9.96 0.56
N LYS A 219 17.38 -9.76 -0.76
CA LYS A 219 18.64 -9.40 -1.44
C LYS A 219 19.83 -10.33 -1.09
N SER A 220 19.58 -11.62 -0.91
CA SER A 220 20.64 -12.61 -0.69
C SER A 220 21.25 -13.06 -2.02
N ARG A 221 22.57 -13.24 -2.07
CA ARG A 221 23.31 -13.72 -3.26
C ARG A 221 22.96 -15.15 -3.67
N ALA A 222 22.49 -15.95 -2.71
CA ALA A 222 22.13 -17.35 -2.94
C ALA A 222 20.70 -17.55 -3.44
N LEU A 223 19.93 -16.46 -3.61
CA LEU A 223 18.55 -16.51 -4.08
C LEU A 223 18.48 -16.03 -5.53
N ASP A 224 17.86 -16.83 -6.39
CA ASP A 224 17.53 -16.44 -7.76
C ASP A 224 16.37 -15.42 -7.81
N GLU A 225 15.49 -15.44 -6.80
CA GLU A 225 14.29 -14.59 -6.72
C GLU A 225 14.28 -13.82 -5.39
N THR A 226 14.34 -12.49 -5.47
CA THR A 226 14.36 -11.60 -4.30
C THR A 226 13.11 -10.72 -4.19
N SER A 227 12.33 -10.57 -5.26
CA SER A 227 11.12 -9.73 -5.32
C SER A 227 9.89 -10.40 -4.69
N LEU A 228 10.02 -10.97 -3.50
CA LEU A 228 9.03 -11.85 -2.89
C LEU A 228 7.74 -11.12 -2.51
N SER A 229 7.80 -9.86 -2.09
CA SER A 229 6.62 -9.03 -1.83
C SER A 229 5.70 -8.93 -3.05
N LEU A 230 6.26 -8.72 -4.25
CA LEU A 230 5.50 -8.68 -5.50
C LEU A 230 4.90 -10.05 -5.84
N LEU A 231 5.64 -11.13 -5.59
CA LEU A 231 5.14 -12.49 -5.81
C LEU A 231 4.05 -12.86 -4.81
N ASP A 232 4.08 -12.36 -3.58
CA ASP A 232 3.01 -12.52 -2.59
C ASP A 232 1.74 -11.80 -3.05
N VAL A 233 1.86 -10.57 -3.58
CA VAL A 233 0.73 -9.87 -4.22
C VAL A 233 0.16 -10.70 -5.37
N ARG A 234 1.01 -11.25 -6.25
CA ARG A 234 0.57 -12.13 -7.33
C ARG A 234 -0.16 -13.36 -6.83
N ALA A 235 0.37 -14.04 -5.82
CA ALA A 235 -0.27 -15.21 -5.24
C ALA A 235 -1.64 -14.88 -4.63
N ALA A 236 -1.80 -13.71 -4.01
CA ALA A 236 -3.08 -13.27 -3.50
C ALA A 236 -4.07 -12.93 -4.63
N VAL A 237 -3.63 -12.27 -5.72
CA VAL A 237 -4.47 -12.04 -6.91
C VAL A 237 -4.95 -13.36 -7.51
N GLU A 238 -4.06 -14.34 -7.67
CA GLU A 238 -4.42 -15.69 -8.15
C GLU A 238 -5.45 -16.37 -7.25
N TRP A 239 -5.26 -16.30 -5.93
CA TRP A 239 -6.21 -16.87 -4.99
C TRP A 239 -7.58 -16.20 -5.08
N VAL A 240 -7.62 -14.86 -5.15
CA VAL A 240 -8.87 -14.10 -5.26
C VAL A 240 -9.57 -14.45 -6.58
N TYR A 241 -8.84 -14.45 -7.69
CA TYR A 241 -9.36 -14.82 -9.00
C TYR A 241 -10.01 -16.22 -8.98
N GLU A 242 -9.37 -17.20 -8.35
CA GLU A 242 -9.85 -18.58 -8.29
C GLU A 242 -11.00 -18.82 -7.30
N ASN A 243 -11.13 -18.02 -6.24
CA ASN A 243 -11.96 -18.36 -5.08
C ASN A 243 -13.01 -17.31 -4.69
N ILE A 244 -12.92 -16.07 -5.17
CA ILE A 244 -13.77 -14.98 -4.66
C ILE A 244 -15.25 -15.16 -4.99
N GLU A 245 -15.59 -15.99 -6.00
CA GLU A 245 -16.98 -16.38 -6.28
C GLU A 245 -17.63 -16.99 -5.04
N ALA A 246 -16.91 -17.76 -4.22
CA ALA A 246 -17.47 -18.37 -3.00
C ALA A 246 -17.92 -17.32 -1.96
N PHE A 247 -17.39 -16.08 -2.04
CA PHE A 247 -17.74 -14.94 -1.19
C PHE A 247 -18.72 -13.97 -1.89
N GLY A 248 -19.14 -14.31 -3.12
CA GLY A 248 -20.05 -13.54 -3.97
C GLY A 248 -19.40 -12.56 -4.93
N GLY A 249 -18.07 -12.60 -5.06
CA GLY A 249 -17.32 -11.74 -5.96
C GLY A 249 -17.28 -12.25 -7.40
N ASP A 250 -16.93 -11.36 -8.29
CA ASP A 250 -16.59 -11.66 -9.67
C ASP A 250 -15.07 -11.66 -9.83
N GLY A 251 -14.49 -12.85 -10.03
CA GLY A 251 -13.06 -13.02 -10.24
C GLY A 251 -12.55 -12.34 -11.52
N GLU A 252 -13.42 -12.06 -12.50
CA GLU A 252 -13.05 -11.33 -13.72
C GLU A 252 -13.10 -9.80 -13.54
N ASN A 253 -13.62 -9.34 -12.40
CA ASN A 253 -13.81 -7.92 -12.11
C ASN A 253 -13.06 -7.49 -10.84
N ILE A 254 -11.75 -7.75 -10.84
CA ILE A 254 -10.83 -7.37 -9.76
C ILE A 254 -10.16 -6.04 -10.09
N MET A 255 -10.21 -5.09 -9.15
CA MET A 255 -9.34 -3.93 -9.10
C MET A 255 -8.21 -4.22 -8.10
N LEU A 256 -6.98 -4.39 -8.59
CA LEU A 256 -5.80 -4.41 -7.73
C LEU A 256 -5.39 -2.98 -7.45
N TRP A 257 -5.33 -2.59 -6.19
CA TRP A 257 -4.93 -1.24 -5.83
C TRP A 257 -4.15 -1.22 -4.53
N GLY A 258 -3.36 -0.16 -4.36
CA GLY A 258 -2.64 0.04 -3.12
C GLY A 258 -2.25 1.49 -2.92
N GLN A 259 -1.71 1.74 -1.74
CA GLN A 259 -1.20 3.05 -1.34
C GLN A 259 0.28 2.95 -0.99
N SER A 260 1.09 3.99 -1.27
CA SER A 260 2.52 4.00 -0.91
C SER A 260 3.26 2.81 -1.54
N GLN A 261 3.97 2.02 -0.73
CA GLN A 261 4.58 0.77 -1.15
C GLN A 261 3.59 -0.18 -1.85
N GLY A 262 2.34 -0.26 -1.40
CA GLY A 262 1.31 -1.06 -2.05
C GLY A 262 0.91 -0.54 -3.43
N ALA A 263 0.96 0.78 -3.63
CA ALA A 263 0.79 1.39 -4.95
C ALA A 263 1.98 1.04 -5.87
N ALA A 264 3.20 1.08 -5.33
CA ALA A 264 4.40 0.69 -6.07
C ALA A 264 4.36 -0.80 -6.46
N LEU A 265 3.93 -1.69 -5.57
CA LEU A 265 3.70 -3.10 -5.88
C LEU A 265 2.60 -3.28 -6.92
N THR A 266 1.53 -2.49 -6.87
CA THR A 266 0.46 -2.50 -7.89
C THR A 266 1.00 -2.06 -9.26
N HIS A 267 1.81 -1.01 -9.30
CA HIS A 267 2.47 -0.54 -10.52
C HIS A 267 3.43 -1.59 -11.09
N LEU A 268 4.35 -2.11 -10.27
CA LEU A 268 5.28 -3.17 -10.63
C LEU A 268 4.54 -4.43 -11.11
N TYR A 269 3.39 -4.76 -10.51
CA TYR A 269 2.54 -5.85 -10.96
C TYR A 269 2.07 -5.67 -12.41
N THR A 270 1.68 -4.45 -12.80
CA THR A 270 1.28 -4.17 -14.18
C THR A 270 2.44 -4.37 -15.17
N LEU A 271 3.66 -4.09 -14.73
CA LEU A 271 4.85 -4.29 -15.55
C LEU A 271 5.29 -5.76 -15.58
N ALA A 272 5.18 -6.48 -14.47
CA ALA A 272 5.60 -7.88 -14.34
C ALA A 272 4.66 -8.85 -15.08
N PHE A 273 3.35 -8.61 -15.04
CA PHE A 273 2.34 -9.53 -15.56
C PHE A 273 1.46 -8.89 -16.65
N PRO A 274 2.04 -8.39 -17.76
CA PRO A 274 1.27 -7.64 -18.75
C PRO A 274 0.30 -8.52 -19.56
N ASP A 275 0.66 -9.78 -19.77
CA ASP A 275 -0.07 -10.72 -20.64
C ASP A 275 -1.11 -11.55 -19.87
N ASP A 276 -0.96 -11.67 -18.55
CA ASP A 276 -1.85 -12.41 -17.66
C ASP A 276 -2.04 -11.68 -16.32
N PRO A 277 -2.64 -10.48 -16.30
CA PRO A 277 -2.73 -9.70 -15.07
C PRO A 277 -3.74 -10.24 -14.07
N LEU A 278 -4.74 -11.04 -14.45
CA LEU A 278 -5.88 -11.51 -13.62
C LEU A 278 -6.74 -10.40 -12.95
N ALA A 279 -6.19 -9.22 -12.66
CA ALA A 279 -6.88 -8.00 -12.33
C ALA A 279 -7.23 -7.22 -13.60
N ALA A 280 -8.42 -6.62 -13.60
CA ALA A 280 -8.96 -5.87 -14.74
C ALA A 280 -8.73 -4.35 -14.63
N LYS A 281 -8.45 -3.85 -13.42
CA LYS A 281 -8.28 -2.43 -13.11
C LYS A 281 -7.17 -2.23 -12.09
N PHE A 282 -6.59 -1.03 -12.07
CA PHE A 282 -5.46 -0.70 -11.21
C PHE A 282 -5.68 0.58 -10.42
N GLY A 283 -5.24 0.64 -9.17
CA GLY A 283 -5.21 1.87 -8.38
C GLY A 283 -3.82 2.10 -7.78
N VAL A 284 -3.18 3.18 -8.20
CA VAL A 284 -1.82 3.54 -7.82
C VAL A 284 -1.88 4.87 -7.05
N ILE A 285 -2.12 4.77 -5.74
CA ILE A 285 -2.40 5.91 -4.86
C ILE A 285 -1.14 6.31 -4.09
N SER A 286 -0.69 7.55 -4.23
CA SER A 286 0.50 8.07 -3.54
C SER A 286 1.66 7.08 -3.65
N GLN A 287 2.08 6.76 -4.88
CA GLN A 287 3.23 5.89 -5.12
C GLN A 287 4.54 6.66 -4.97
N PRO A 288 5.53 6.14 -4.22
CA PRO A 288 6.87 6.71 -4.18
C PRO A 288 7.48 6.88 -5.59
N PRO A 289 8.28 7.95 -5.82
CA PRO A 289 8.89 8.22 -7.13
C PRO A 289 9.74 7.07 -7.69
N SER A 290 10.42 6.32 -6.82
CA SER A 290 11.16 5.12 -7.19
C SER A 290 11.15 4.10 -6.06
N VAL A 291 11.07 2.82 -6.43
CA VAL A 291 11.30 1.66 -5.55
C VAL A 291 12.25 0.64 -6.19
N THR A 292 12.91 1.03 -7.29
CA THR A 292 13.77 0.14 -8.09
C THR A 292 15.21 0.62 -7.97
N LEU A 293 16.13 -0.27 -7.59
CA LEU A 293 17.53 0.06 -7.38
C LEU A 293 18.21 0.47 -8.69
N ASN A 294 18.97 1.57 -8.61
CA ASN A 294 19.81 2.00 -9.70
C ASN A 294 21.14 1.25 -9.68
N LEU A 295 21.25 0.20 -10.50
CA LEU A 295 22.46 -0.63 -10.61
C LEU A 295 23.74 0.12 -11.01
N SER A 296 23.63 1.34 -11.57
CA SER A 296 24.80 2.16 -11.89
C SER A 296 25.32 2.97 -10.71
N ALA A 297 24.50 3.13 -9.66
CA ALA A 297 24.79 3.90 -8.46
C ALA A 297 24.96 3.01 -7.20
N THR A 298 24.68 1.71 -7.30
CA THR A 298 24.82 0.75 -6.20
C THR A 298 25.97 -0.20 -6.47
N ASP A 299 27.04 -0.09 -5.67
CA ASP A 299 28.24 -0.93 -5.83
C ASP A 299 27.96 -2.41 -5.57
N ASP A 300 27.20 -2.69 -4.50
CA ASP A 300 26.80 -4.05 -4.13
C ASP A 300 25.34 -4.11 -3.67
N VAL A 301 24.46 -4.63 -4.52
CA VAL A 301 23.02 -4.74 -4.23
C VAL A 301 22.67 -5.80 -3.18
N TYR A 302 23.64 -6.60 -2.74
CA TYR A 302 23.45 -7.69 -1.76
C TYR A 302 24.09 -7.38 -0.40
N GLU A 303 24.76 -6.23 -0.25
CA GLU A 303 25.50 -5.83 0.94
C GLU A 303 24.59 -5.80 2.19
N ASP A 304 23.35 -5.34 2.03
CA ASP A 304 22.39 -5.23 3.14
C ASP A 304 22.11 -6.58 3.81
N PHE A 305 21.95 -7.66 3.03
CA PHE A 305 21.73 -9.00 3.57
C PHE A 305 22.97 -9.52 4.29
N ASP A 306 24.15 -9.34 3.69
CA ASP A 306 25.45 -9.76 4.23
C ASP A 306 25.77 -9.05 5.56
N ILE A 307 25.45 -7.76 5.69
CA ILE A 307 25.58 -7.00 6.95
C ILE A 307 24.76 -7.67 8.06
N VAL A 308 23.48 -7.96 7.79
CA VAL A 308 22.57 -8.59 8.76
C VAL A 308 23.06 -10.01 9.09
N ALA A 309 23.43 -10.79 8.07
CA ALA A 309 23.88 -12.16 8.24
C ALA A 309 25.14 -12.27 9.09
N LYS A 310 26.18 -11.47 8.78
CA LYS A 310 27.42 -11.44 9.55
C LYS A 310 27.20 -11.03 11.00
N ALA A 311 26.34 -10.04 11.25
CA ALA A 311 26.06 -9.58 12.60
C ALA A 311 25.32 -10.62 13.45
N LEU A 312 24.51 -11.48 12.83
CA LEU A 312 23.78 -12.57 13.48
C LEU A 312 24.57 -13.88 13.55
N GLY A 313 25.86 -13.86 13.19
CA GLY A 313 26.78 -14.99 13.30
C GLY A 313 26.85 -15.89 12.07
N CYS A 314 26.16 -15.53 10.99
CA CYS A 314 26.17 -16.25 9.71
C CYS A 314 27.28 -15.76 8.78
N ASN A 315 28.52 -15.72 9.27
CA ASN A 315 29.67 -15.24 8.49
C ASN A 315 30.43 -16.42 7.85
N TYR A 316 30.18 -16.68 6.57
CA TYR A 316 30.77 -17.79 5.81
C TYR A 316 31.68 -17.35 4.64
N GLY A 317 32.12 -16.08 4.64
CA GLY A 317 32.96 -15.56 3.55
C GLY A 317 32.18 -15.50 2.24
N ASP A 318 32.71 -16.13 1.19
CA ASP A 318 32.09 -16.12 -0.15
C ASP A 318 31.07 -17.26 -0.36
N ASP A 319 30.79 -18.07 0.66
CA ASP A 319 29.81 -19.17 0.61
C ASP A 319 28.39 -18.65 0.92
N ALA A 320 27.74 -18.10 -0.11
CA ALA A 320 26.42 -17.49 -0.01
C ALA A 320 25.33 -18.51 0.36
N GLU A 321 25.46 -19.75 -0.10
CA GLU A 321 24.52 -20.82 0.23
C GLU A 321 24.59 -21.19 1.72
N ALA A 322 25.80 -21.27 2.30
CA ALA A 322 25.98 -21.47 3.74
C ALA A 322 25.48 -20.28 4.57
N GLU A 323 25.68 -19.04 4.09
CA GLU A 323 25.13 -17.83 4.71
C GLU A 323 23.60 -17.88 4.76
N LEU A 324 22.95 -18.13 3.62
CA LEU A 324 21.50 -18.23 3.51
C LEU A 324 20.94 -19.34 4.41
N GLU A 325 21.56 -20.53 4.39
CA GLU A 325 21.10 -21.66 5.20
C GLU A 325 21.25 -21.37 6.70
N CYS A 326 22.35 -20.74 7.11
CA CYS A 326 22.49 -20.28 8.49
C CYS A 326 21.39 -19.27 8.87
N MET A 327 21.13 -18.30 7.99
CA MET A 327 20.12 -17.26 8.20
C MET A 327 18.69 -17.81 8.29
N ARG A 328 18.39 -18.93 7.60
CA ARG A 328 17.11 -19.65 7.77
C ARG A 328 16.93 -20.26 9.17
N GLN A 329 18.01 -20.50 9.91
CA GLN A 329 17.96 -21.01 11.28
C GLN A 329 17.90 -19.90 12.33
N VAL A 330 18.15 -18.64 11.96
CA VAL A 330 18.04 -17.50 12.88
C VAL A 330 16.58 -17.17 13.13
N SER A 331 16.22 -16.82 14.36
CA SER A 331 14.85 -16.40 14.67
C SER A 331 14.50 -15.13 13.92
N TRP A 332 13.30 -15.07 13.33
CA TRP A 332 12.83 -13.84 12.68
C TRP A 332 12.83 -12.65 13.64
N VAL A 333 12.58 -12.91 14.93
CA VAL A 333 12.62 -11.89 15.98
C VAL A 333 14.01 -11.26 16.08
N GLN A 334 15.06 -12.08 16.05
CA GLN A 334 16.44 -11.59 16.14
C GLN A 334 16.83 -10.78 14.89
N ILE A 335 16.34 -11.20 13.72
CA ILE A 335 16.56 -10.51 12.45
C ILE A 335 15.92 -9.12 12.48
N GLU A 336 14.62 -9.05 12.76
CA GLU A 336 13.89 -7.78 12.81
C GLU A 336 14.41 -6.85 13.91
N GLU A 337 14.73 -7.39 15.09
CA GLU A 337 15.32 -6.59 16.17
C GLU A 337 16.69 -6.02 15.81
N TYR A 338 17.51 -6.77 15.07
CA TYR A 338 18.79 -6.27 14.58
C TYR A 338 18.59 -5.14 13.58
N ILE A 339 17.74 -5.35 12.57
CA ILE A 339 17.46 -4.35 11.52
C ILE A 339 16.91 -3.06 12.12
N ASN A 340 15.93 -3.15 13.03
CA ASN A 340 15.32 -1.99 13.68
C ASN A 340 16.31 -1.14 14.49
N ARG A 341 17.35 -1.77 15.06
CA ARG A 341 18.36 -1.09 15.88
C ARG A 341 19.62 -0.72 15.07
N TYR A 342 19.66 -1.11 13.80
CA TYR A 342 20.80 -0.84 12.95
C TYR A 342 20.94 0.66 12.69
N SER A 343 22.13 1.19 12.97
CA SER A 343 22.50 2.59 12.78
C SER A 343 23.92 2.71 12.20
N GLY A 344 24.37 1.65 11.52
CA GLY A 344 25.70 1.56 10.92
C GLY A 344 25.84 2.32 9.61
N SER A 345 27.05 2.24 9.06
CA SER A 345 27.41 2.80 7.76
C SER A 345 28.08 1.68 6.95
N PRO A 346 27.58 1.35 5.73
CA PRO A 346 26.44 1.98 5.04
C PRO A 346 25.09 1.74 5.74
N SER A 347 24.07 2.56 5.44
CA SER A 347 22.70 2.27 5.88
C SER A 347 22.14 1.08 5.09
N ILE A 348 21.28 0.28 5.74
CA ILE A 348 20.61 -0.86 5.09
C ILE A 348 19.16 -0.52 4.76
N SER A 349 18.64 -1.03 3.64
CA SER A 349 17.24 -0.86 3.25
C SER A 349 16.74 -2.06 2.45
N PHE A 350 15.62 -2.64 2.86
CA PHE A 350 14.95 -3.71 2.11
C PHE A 350 13.70 -3.21 1.37
N ALA A 351 13.50 -1.89 1.25
CA ALA A 351 12.33 -1.32 0.58
C ALA A 351 12.44 -1.31 -0.97
N ASP A 352 13.67 -1.24 -1.49
CA ASP A 352 13.94 -1.11 -2.94
C ASP A 352 14.30 -2.45 -3.60
N TYR A 353 13.74 -2.71 -4.76
CA TYR A 353 13.89 -3.97 -5.49
C TYR A 353 15.09 -3.98 -6.44
N ILE A 354 15.77 -5.12 -6.53
CA ILE A 354 16.83 -5.34 -7.52
C ILE A 354 16.16 -5.58 -8.88
N PRO A 355 16.52 -4.83 -9.94
CA PRO A 355 16.14 -5.18 -11.30
C PRO A 355 16.65 -6.57 -11.68
N ASP A 356 15.72 -7.50 -11.92
CA ASP A 356 15.99 -8.88 -12.36
C ASP A 356 15.64 -9.09 -13.85
N GLU A 357 15.04 -8.07 -14.49
CA GLU A 357 14.54 -8.08 -15.87
C GLU A 357 13.50 -9.17 -16.16
N ARG A 358 12.93 -9.76 -15.10
CA ARG A 358 11.87 -10.77 -15.14
C ARG A 358 10.58 -10.22 -14.55
N TYR A 359 10.65 -9.69 -13.34
CA TYR A 359 9.55 -9.08 -12.59
C TYR A 359 9.81 -7.60 -12.33
N ILE A 360 11.06 -7.23 -12.05
CA ILE A 360 11.48 -5.86 -11.78
C ILE A 360 12.41 -5.40 -12.92
N PHE A 361 12.07 -4.27 -13.54
CA PHE A 361 12.74 -3.81 -14.75
C PHE A 361 13.48 -2.51 -14.47
N SER A 362 14.75 -2.43 -14.87
CA SER A 362 15.55 -1.22 -14.72
C SER A 362 15.06 -0.05 -15.59
N ASN A 363 14.33 -0.34 -16.68
CA ASN A 363 13.78 0.65 -17.59
C ASN A 363 12.27 0.43 -17.82
N GLU A 364 11.46 0.98 -16.93
CA GLU A 364 10.00 0.90 -17.03
C GLU A 364 9.45 1.63 -18.27
N THR A 365 10.08 2.72 -18.72
CA THR A 365 9.67 3.43 -19.93
C THR A 365 9.75 2.52 -21.17
N GLU A 366 10.80 1.71 -21.29
CA GLU A 366 10.93 0.76 -22.40
C GLU A 366 9.84 -0.32 -22.37
N ARG A 367 9.40 -0.75 -21.17
CA ARG A 367 8.24 -1.66 -21.02
C ARG A 367 6.99 -1.04 -21.63
N TYR A 368 6.70 0.22 -21.29
CA TYR A 368 5.59 0.96 -21.85
C TYR A 368 5.70 1.09 -23.37
N LEU A 369 6.85 1.51 -23.90
CA LEU A 369 7.07 1.65 -25.34
C LEU A 369 6.94 0.32 -26.10
N ALA A 370 7.26 -0.80 -25.45
CA ALA A 370 7.07 -2.14 -25.98
C ALA A 370 5.63 -2.69 -25.83
N GLY A 371 4.72 -1.92 -25.22
CA GLY A 371 3.36 -2.34 -24.91
C GLY A 371 3.28 -3.45 -23.86
N LYS A 372 4.33 -3.63 -23.05
CA LYS A 372 4.45 -4.67 -22.03
C LYS A 372 4.05 -4.15 -20.65
N VAL A 373 2.81 -3.67 -20.58
CA VAL A 373 2.13 -3.25 -19.35
C VAL A 373 0.72 -3.85 -19.34
N ALA A 374 0.24 -4.25 -18.17
CA ALA A 374 -1.10 -4.80 -18.02
C ALA A 374 -2.15 -3.84 -18.55
N ARG A 375 -3.10 -4.40 -19.31
CA ARG A 375 -4.20 -3.64 -19.87
C ARG A 375 -5.30 -3.44 -18.84
N GLY A 376 -5.91 -2.27 -18.87
CA GLY A 376 -7.01 -1.91 -17.98
C GLY A 376 -6.91 -0.43 -17.61
N PRO A 377 -8.03 0.22 -17.26
CA PRO A 377 -8.00 1.58 -16.74
C PRO A 377 -7.32 1.62 -15.37
N ALA A 378 -6.72 2.76 -15.05
CA ALA A 378 -6.08 2.97 -13.75
C ALA A 378 -6.56 4.25 -13.05
N ILE A 379 -6.48 4.26 -11.72
CA ILE A 379 -6.46 5.48 -10.92
C ILE A 379 -5.00 5.81 -10.60
N ARG A 380 -4.63 7.08 -10.71
CA ARG A 380 -3.33 7.61 -10.27
C ARG A 380 -3.55 8.85 -9.42
N SER A 381 -3.00 8.89 -8.22
CA SER A 381 -3.20 10.03 -7.33
C SER A 381 -1.99 10.35 -6.49
N ASP A 382 -2.03 11.57 -5.99
CA ASP A 382 -1.10 12.13 -5.02
C ASP A 382 -1.93 12.88 -3.96
N VAL A 383 -1.34 13.16 -2.80
CA VAL A 383 -1.87 14.10 -1.80
C VAL A 383 -1.16 15.46 -1.95
N ALA A 384 -1.69 16.52 -1.36
CA ALA A 384 -1.10 17.86 -1.50
C ALA A 384 0.22 18.08 -0.74
N ARG A 385 0.59 17.16 0.16
CA ARG A 385 1.82 17.17 0.94
C ARG A 385 2.31 15.75 1.20
N GLU A 386 2.70 15.03 0.15
CA GLU A 386 3.19 13.65 0.25
C GLU A 386 4.28 13.51 1.30
N ILE A 387 5.17 14.50 1.40
CA ILE A 387 6.06 14.67 2.54
C ILE A 387 5.69 15.93 3.32
N SER A 388 5.53 15.79 4.63
CA SER A 388 5.15 16.89 5.51
C SER A 388 6.29 17.28 6.43
N THR A 389 6.90 18.43 6.16
CA THR A 389 7.90 19.06 7.02
C THR A 389 7.50 20.50 7.33
N ASN A 390 8.18 21.11 8.31
CA ASN A 390 8.06 22.52 8.61
C ASN A 390 8.81 23.42 7.61
N ASP A 391 9.57 22.84 6.66
CA ASP A 391 10.22 23.56 5.57
C ASP A 391 9.38 23.45 4.29
N GLU A 392 8.73 24.55 3.93
CA GLU A 392 7.91 24.65 2.72
C GLU A 392 8.73 24.44 1.43
N ALA A 393 10.00 24.82 1.40
CA ALA A 393 10.83 24.65 0.21
C ALA A 393 11.16 23.16 -0.01
N THR A 394 11.56 22.45 1.05
CA THR A 394 11.80 21.01 1.01
C THR A 394 10.53 20.25 0.64
N THR A 395 9.40 20.61 1.28
CA THR A 395 8.09 20.01 0.97
C THR A 395 7.75 20.17 -0.52
N ALA A 396 7.96 21.37 -1.09
CA ALA A 396 7.64 21.61 -2.50
C ALA A 396 8.60 20.92 -3.48
N GLU A 397 9.88 20.77 -3.13
CA GLU A 397 10.85 20.02 -3.93
C GLU A 397 10.49 18.53 -3.97
N GLU A 398 10.25 17.92 -2.81
CA GLU A 398 9.86 16.53 -2.70
C GLU A 398 8.53 16.27 -3.41
N GLU A 399 7.50 17.08 -3.16
CA GLU A 399 6.19 17.00 -3.82
C GLU A 399 6.31 17.01 -5.36
N GLY A 400 7.31 17.73 -5.89
CA GLY A 400 7.61 17.73 -7.30
C GLY A 400 7.92 16.34 -7.86
N GLU A 401 8.71 15.53 -7.15
CA GLU A 401 9.05 14.18 -7.60
C GLU A 401 7.82 13.27 -7.69
N TRP A 402 6.91 13.36 -6.74
CA TRP A 402 5.68 12.56 -6.70
C TRP A 402 4.74 12.95 -7.84
N ILE A 403 4.45 14.25 -7.96
CA ILE A 403 3.57 14.79 -9.02
C ILE A 403 4.12 14.48 -10.41
N CYS A 404 5.43 14.63 -10.63
CA CYS A 404 6.04 14.36 -11.92
C CYS A 404 6.06 12.86 -12.26
N THR A 405 6.30 11.99 -11.28
CA THR A 405 6.20 10.54 -11.47
C THR A 405 4.78 10.12 -11.86
N ALA A 406 3.77 10.67 -11.19
CA ALA A 406 2.37 10.41 -11.53
C ALA A 406 1.97 10.97 -12.90
N MET A 407 2.54 12.11 -13.31
CA MET A 407 2.37 12.68 -14.64
C MET A 407 2.97 11.78 -15.73
N ASP A 408 4.23 11.36 -15.56
CA ASP A 408 4.96 10.58 -16.54
C ASP A 408 4.32 9.21 -16.77
N ASP A 409 3.95 8.51 -15.69
CA ASP A 409 3.20 7.26 -15.77
C ASP A 409 1.88 7.44 -16.54
N SER A 410 1.11 8.49 -16.19
CA SER A 410 -0.15 8.79 -16.86
C SER A 410 0.04 9.09 -18.36
N ALA A 411 1.13 9.76 -18.74
CA ALA A 411 1.46 10.05 -20.13
C ALA A 411 1.88 8.79 -20.90
N LEU A 412 2.66 7.91 -20.28
CA LEU A 412 3.07 6.62 -20.85
C LEU A 412 1.84 5.72 -21.09
N ARG A 413 0.93 5.64 -20.12
CA ARG A 413 -0.34 4.91 -20.24
C ARG A 413 -1.21 5.47 -21.37
N LEU A 414 -1.38 6.79 -21.43
CA LEU A 414 -2.12 7.47 -22.50
C LEU A 414 -1.53 7.18 -23.89
N SER A 415 -0.20 7.09 -24.02
CA SER A 415 0.46 6.78 -25.30
C SER A 415 0.08 5.41 -25.88
N LEU A 416 -0.40 4.51 -25.02
CA LEU A 416 -0.90 3.18 -25.38
C LEU A 416 -2.43 3.12 -25.48
N GLY A 417 -3.13 4.24 -25.29
CA GLY A 417 -4.58 4.30 -25.21
C GLY A 417 -5.15 3.67 -23.93
N LEU A 418 -4.35 3.55 -22.87
CA LEU A 418 -4.81 3.09 -21.56
C LEU A 418 -5.31 4.30 -20.76
N GLU A 419 -6.56 4.23 -20.31
CA GLU A 419 -7.17 5.31 -19.54
C GLU A 419 -6.56 5.39 -18.13
N THR A 420 -6.30 6.62 -17.69
CA THR A 420 -5.88 6.92 -16.32
C THR A 420 -6.77 8.02 -15.78
N TYR A 421 -7.37 7.80 -14.60
CA TYR A 421 -8.22 8.74 -13.89
C TYR A 421 -7.41 9.34 -12.75
N ARG A 422 -7.17 10.65 -12.80
CA ARG A 422 -6.32 11.32 -11.81
C ARG A 422 -7.11 12.07 -10.76
N TYR A 423 -6.64 12.03 -9.52
CA TYR A 423 -7.09 12.93 -8.47
C TYR A 423 -5.93 13.42 -7.59
N LEU A 424 -6.15 14.57 -6.95
CA LEU A 424 -5.34 15.13 -5.87
C LEU A 424 -6.18 15.19 -4.60
N TRP A 425 -5.66 14.66 -3.50
CA TRP A 425 -6.26 14.86 -2.18
C TRP A 425 -5.69 16.12 -1.52
N ALA A 426 -6.57 17.08 -1.21
CA ALA A 426 -6.18 18.37 -0.63
C ALA A 426 -7.06 18.74 0.59
N GLY A 427 -7.59 17.74 1.30
CA GLY A 427 -8.38 17.96 2.51
C GLY A 427 -7.51 18.28 3.73
N ASN A 428 -7.78 19.41 4.38
CA ASN A 428 -7.14 19.82 5.62
C ASN A 428 -8.19 19.93 6.74
N PHE A 429 -8.46 18.80 7.41
CA PHE A 429 -9.42 18.72 8.52
C PHE A 429 -8.68 18.56 9.83
N SER A 430 -9.05 19.34 10.87
CA SER A 430 -8.28 19.41 12.13
C SER A 430 -8.19 18.08 12.90
N ASN A 431 -9.14 17.16 12.71
CA ASN A 431 -9.11 15.80 13.26
C ASN A 431 -8.12 14.87 12.53
N ILE A 432 -7.72 15.21 11.30
CA ILE A 432 -6.77 14.47 10.47
C ILE A 432 -5.38 15.12 10.53
N SER A 433 -5.35 16.45 10.43
CA SER A 433 -4.18 17.30 10.28
C SER A 433 -4.16 18.35 11.39
N PRO A 434 -3.82 17.96 12.63
CA PRO A 434 -3.87 18.83 13.79
C PRO A 434 -2.81 19.94 13.78
N GLU A 435 -1.71 19.74 13.06
CA GLU A 435 -0.62 20.70 12.92
C GLU A 435 -0.63 21.42 11.58
N TYR A 436 -0.26 22.71 11.58
CA TYR A 436 -0.34 23.57 10.40
C TYR A 436 0.52 23.08 9.23
N TYR A 437 1.61 22.37 9.50
CA TYR A 437 2.57 21.91 8.49
C TYR A 437 2.22 20.53 7.91
N LEU A 438 1.21 19.84 8.45
CA LEU A 438 0.78 18.53 7.96
C LEU A 438 -0.05 18.63 6.69
N GLY A 439 -0.97 19.60 6.60
CA GLY A 439 -1.88 19.71 5.45
C GLY A 439 -2.56 18.38 5.08
N ALA A 440 -2.76 18.11 3.79
CA ALA A 440 -3.19 16.81 3.32
C ALA A 440 -1.96 15.91 3.10
N TYR A 441 -1.50 15.25 4.17
CA TYR A 441 -0.27 14.45 4.14
C TYR A 441 -0.49 13.03 3.62
N HIS A 442 0.61 12.34 3.30
CA HIS A 442 0.63 10.94 2.81
C HIS A 442 -0.42 10.09 3.51
N TRP A 443 -1.03 9.14 2.79
CA TRP A 443 -2.04 8.17 3.26
C TRP A 443 -3.39 8.73 3.74
N THR A 444 -3.52 10.03 4.06
CA THR A 444 -4.75 10.56 4.69
C THR A 444 -6.01 10.49 3.82
N ASP A 445 -5.86 10.33 2.51
CA ASP A 445 -6.96 10.10 1.58
C ASP A 445 -7.63 8.73 1.79
N LEU A 446 -6.91 7.74 2.34
CA LEU A 446 -7.46 6.43 2.71
C LEU A 446 -8.58 6.54 3.74
N LEU A 447 -8.49 7.48 4.69
CA LEU A 447 -9.56 7.74 5.66
C LEU A 447 -10.88 8.04 4.94
N MET A 448 -10.80 8.77 3.83
CA MET A 448 -11.94 9.13 3.01
C MET A 448 -12.47 7.94 2.23
N ILE A 449 -11.56 7.17 1.59
CA ILE A 449 -11.89 6.00 0.77
C ILE A 449 -12.48 4.85 1.61
N PHE A 450 -11.99 4.61 2.81
CA PHE A 450 -12.54 3.55 3.68
C PHE A 450 -13.68 4.04 4.58
N GLY A 451 -13.81 5.36 4.78
CA GLY A 451 -14.84 5.95 5.63
C GLY A 451 -14.56 5.74 7.11
N THR A 452 -13.29 5.69 7.46
CA THR A 452 -12.78 5.45 8.82
C THR A 452 -12.47 6.80 9.47
N TYR A 453 -13.51 7.55 9.80
CA TYR A 453 -13.37 8.88 10.38
C TYR A 453 -12.69 8.82 11.75
N ARG A 454 -11.87 9.83 12.06
CA ARG A 454 -11.16 9.95 13.35
C ARG A 454 -12.05 10.59 14.42
N GLU A 455 -13.25 10.06 14.62
CA GLU A 455 -14.27 10.61 15.54
C GLU A 455 -13.78 10.72 17.00
N GLN A 456 -12.83 9.87 17.40
CA GLN A 456 -12.26 9.87 18.74
C GLN A 456 -11.27 11.03 18.97
N VAL A 457 -10.80 11.66 17.91
CA VAL A 457 -9.72 12.64 17.91
C VAL A 457 -10.25 14.07 17.88
N GLY A 458 -11.39 14.28 17.24
CA GLY A 458 -12.01 15.59 17.14
C GLY A 458 -13.30 15.57 16.33
N ASP A 459 -13.88 16.76 16.17
CA ASP A 459 -15.08 16.93 15.36
C ASP A 459 -14.84 16.51 13.92
N VAL A 460 -15.79 15.79 13.33
CA VAL A 460 -15.82 15.38 11.92
C VAL A 460 -16.79 16.31 11.18
N PRO A 461 -16.29 17.33 10.44
CA PRO A 461 -17.17 18.30 9.81
C PRO A 461 -18.05 17.67 8.73
N GLY A 462 -19.22 18.26 8.49
CA GLY A 462 -20.11 17.79 7.41
C GLY A 462 -19.45 17.79 6.02
N LEU A 463 -18.47 18.67 5.79
CA LEU A 463 -17.67 18.68 4.57
C LEU A 463 -16.80 17.42 4.46
N GLU A 464 -16.16 16.98 5.54
CA GLU A 464 -15.34 15.74 5.58
C GLU A 464 -16.20 14.52 5.23
N VAL A 465 -17.35 14.37 5.90
CA VAL A 465 -18.29 13.25 5.63
C VAL A 465 -18.75 13.27 4.18
N LYS A 466 -19.11 14.44 3.65
CA LYS A 466 -19.60 14.56 2.27
C LYS A 466 -18.49 14.28 1.25
N THR A 467 -17.26 14.72 1.52
CA THR A 467 -16.08 14.43 0.69
C THR A 467 -15.77 12.94 0.69
N SER A 468 -15.73 12.29 1.86
CA SER A 468 -15.52 10.85 1.99
C SER A 468 -16.55 10.05 1.20
N ARG A 469 -17.85 10.37 1.34
CA ARG A 469 -18.90 9.72 0.54
C ARG A 469 -18.68 9.91 -0.95
N THR A 470 -18.34 11.12 -1.37
CA THR A 470 -18.08 11.43 -2.79
C THR A 470 -16.89 10.63 -3.34
N MET A 471 -15.78 10.56 -2.59
CA MET A 471 -14.62 9.76 -3.00
C MET A 471 -14.98 8.28 -3.11
N GLN A 472 -15.72 7.76 -2.15
CA GLN A 472 -16.13 6.36 -2.17
C GLN A 472 -17.11 6.02 -3.28
N ASP A 473 -18.00 6.95 -3.64
CA ASP A 473 -18.92 6.78 -4.77
C ASP A 473 -18.12 6.75 -6.08
N TYR A 474 -17.12 7.64 -6.25
CA TYR A 474 -16.21 7.59 -7.40
C TYR A 474 -15.36 6.32 -7.46
N MET A 475 -14.82 5.86 -6.33
CA MET A 475 -14.06 4.61 -6.26
C MET A 475 -14.95 3.41 -6.61
N LEU A 476 -16.20 3.40 -6.14
CA LEU A 476 -17.18 2.36 -6.45
C LEU A 476 -17.59 2.38 -7.93
N ASP A 477 -17.82 3.56 -8.50
CA ASP A 477 -18.15 3.71 -9.91
C ASP A 477 -16.98 3.27 -10.81
N PHE A 478 -15.74 3.63 -10.46
CA PHE A 478 -14.55 3.10 -11.13
C PHE A 478 -14.47 1.57 -11.01
N LEU A 479 -14.68 1.03 -9.81
CA LEU A 479 -14.64 -0.40 -9.56
C LEU A 479 -15.69 -1.16 -10.40
N LYS A 480 -16.90 -0.60 -10.54
CA LYS A 480 -18.01 -1.18 -11.32
C LYS A 480 -17.78 -1.03 -12.82
N ASP A 481 -17.66 0.21 -13.29
CA ASP A 481 -17.55 0.57 -14.71
C ASP A 481 -16.89 1.96 -14.89
N PRO A 482 -15.57 2.01 -15.15
CA PRO A 482 -14.83 3.25 -15.39
C PRO A 482 -15.40 4.09 -16.53
N SER A 483 -16.04 3.46 -17.52
CA SER A 483 -16.60 4.19 -18.67
C SER A 483 -17.80 5.07 -18.31
N SER A 484 -18.39 4.87 -17.12
CA SER A 484 -19.47 5.70 -16.58
C SER A 484 -18.99 7.03 -15.98
N LEU A 485 -17.74 7.08 -15.50
CA LEU A 485 -17.15 8.20 -14.76
C LEU A 485 -17.16 9.55 -15.48
N PRO A 486 -16.94 9.65 -16.81
CA PRO A 486 -17.00 10.94 -17.51
C PRO A 486 -18.34 11.65 -17.34
N SER A 487 -19.44 10.89 -17.24
CA SER A 487 -20.78 11.46 -17.02
C SER A 487 -20.96 12.04 -15.61
N ALA A 488 -20.19 11.54 -14.64
CA ALA A 488 -20.13 12.06 -13.28
C ALA A 488 -19.13 13.22 -13.12
N GLY A 489 -18.35 13.52 -14.15
CA GLY A 489 -17.38 14.62 -14.16
C GLY A 489 -15.93 14.20 -13.92
N TRP A 490 -15.66 12.90 -13.73
CA TRP A 490 -14.29 12.36 -13.66
C TRP A 490 -13.90 11.81 -15.04
N VAL A 491 -13.16 12.59 -15.81
CA VAL A 491 -12.74 12.20 -17.16
C VAL A 491 -11.35 11.55 -17.14
N PRO A 492 -11.04 10.63 -18.08
CA PRO A 492 -9.68 10.16 -18.29
C PRO A 492 -8.73 11.34 -18.52
N TYR A 493 -7.61 11.31 -17.81
CA TYR A 493 -6.56 12.31 -17.91
C TYR A 493 -5.97 12.34 -19.31
N ASN A 494 -5.83 13.54 -19.87
CA ASN A 494 -5.20 13.79 -21.15
C ASN A 494 -4.30 15.02 -21.05
N GLY A 495 -3.00 14.79 -20.83
CA GLY A 495 -2.01 15.87 -20.72
C GLY A 495 -1.85 16.72 -21.98
N SER A 496 -2.34 16.26 -23.14
CA SER A 496 -2.35 17.04 -24.40
C SER A 496 -3.63 17.88 -24.57
N ALA A 497 -4.60 17.78 -23.67
CA ALA A 497 -5.80 18.61 -23.70
C ALA A 497 -5.50 20.05 -23.24
N ALA A 498 -6.48 20.94 -23.37
CA ALA A 498 -6.35 22.32 -22.91
C ALA A 498 -5.95 22.37 -21.44
N GLU A 499 -5.02 23.26 -21.10
CA GLU A 499 -4.50 23.47 -19.75
C GLU A 499 -3.91 22.20 -19.09
N GLY A 500 -3.40 21.25 -19.90
CA GLY A 500 -2.79 20.02 -19.41
C GLY A 500 -3.79 18.94 -18.96
N GLY A 501 -5.06 19.08 -19.33
CA GLY A 501 -6.13 18.15 -18.97
C GLY A 501 -6.75 18.41 -17.59
N LEU A 502 -7.76 17.62 -17.23
CA LEU A 502 -8.48 17.76 -15.97
C LEU A 502 -8.03 16.70 -14.95
N ILE A 503 -7.96 17.12 -13.70
CA ILE A 503 -7.68 16.28 -12.52
C ILE A 503 -8.72 16.66 -11.45
N LEU A 504 -9.25 15.68 -10.73
CA LEU A 504 -10.14 15.97 -9.60
C LEU A 504 -9.33 16.42 -8.38
N GLU A 505 -9.75 17.47 -7.71
CA GLU A 505 -9.25 17.84 -6.39
C GLU A 505 -10.35 17.60 -5.34
N PHE A 506 -10.03 16.84 -4.30
CA PHE A 506 -10.96 16.52 -3.21
C PHE A 506 -10.61 17.29 -1.92
N GLY A 507 -11.63 17.66 -1.15
CA GLY A 507 -11.48 18.12 0.25
C GLY A 507 -11.05 19.57 0.47
N ASN A 508 -10.61 20.30 -0.55
CA ASN A 508 -10.16 21.69 -0.42
C ASN A 508 -11.34 22.69 -0.50
N GLY A 509 -11.95 22.98 0.65
CA GLY A 509 -13.07 23.92 0.81
C GLY A 509 -14.38 23.52 0.12
N THR A 510 -14.36 22.46 -0.68
CA THR A 510 -15.46 21.84 -1.41
C THR A 510 -15.23 20.33 -1.45
N THR A 511 -16.26 19.55 -1.75
CA THR A 511 -16.13 18.08 -1.75
C THR A 511 -15.25 17.59 -2.87
N VAL A 512 -15.49 18.10 -4.08
CA VAL A 512 -14.75 17.77 -5.29
C VAL A 512 -14.85 18.95 -6.26
N LYS A 513 -13.78 19.24 -6.98
CA LYS A 513 -13.77 20.19 -8.10
C LYS A 513 -12.73 19.77 -9.14
N ASN A 514 -12.84 20.30 -10.35
CA ASN A 514 -11.80 20.13 -11.37
C ASN A 514 -10.67 21.14 -11.15
N ILE A 515 -9.44 20.67 -11.24
CA ILE A 515 -8.21 21.44 -11.42
C ILE A 515 -7.57 21.04 -12.75
N THR A 516 -6.58 21.80 -13.20
CA THR A 516 -5.92 21.57 -14.49
C THR A 516 -4.54 20.94 -14.30
N GLY A 517 -4.08 20.20 -15.31
CA GLY A 517 -2.73 19.64 -15.32
C GLY A 517 -1.67 20.73 -15.21
N ASP A 518 -1.74 21.78 -16.03
CA ASP A 518 -0.78 22.89 -15.98
C ASP A 518 -0.69 23.55 -14.60
N TRP A 519 -1.80 23.55 -13.86
CA TRP A 519 -1.87 24.09 -12.51
C TRP A 519 -1.15 23.21 -11.48
N LEU A 520 -1.26 21.88 -11.57
CA LEU A 520 -0.68 20.92 -10.62
C LEU A 520 0.78 20.59 -10.93
N GLN A 521 1.06 20.23 -12.19
CA GLN A 521 2.31 19.62 -12.64
C GLN A 521 3.12 20.54 -13.56
N GLY A 522 2.78 21.84 -13.64
CA GLY A 522 3.52 22.82 -14.43
C GLY A 522 5.01 22.89 -14.10
N GLY A 523 5.37 22.63 -12.84
CA GLY A 523 6.76 22.56 -12.36
C GLY A 523 7.60 21.47 -13.04
N CYS A 524 6.96 20.38 -13.50
CA CYS A 524 7.66 19.26 -14.13
C CYS A 524 8.32 19.60 -15.47
N PHE A 525 7.79 20.60 -16.19
CA PHE A 525 8.29 21.02 -17.49
C PHE A 525 8.71 22.50 -17.54
N ASN A 526 8.49 23.24 -16.45
CA ASN A 526 8.93 24.62 -16.30
C ASN A 526 9.32 24.91 -14.85
N SER A 527 10.63 24.92 -14.58
CA SER A 527 11.20 25.16 -13.24
C SER A 527 10.90 26.55 -12.66
N SER A 528 10.30 27.46 -13.42
CA SER A 528 9.82 28.76 -12.90
C SER A 528 8.43 28.67 -12.26
N ILE A 529 7.73 27.55 -12.44
CA ILE A 529 6.43 27.28 -11.81
C ILE A 529 6.69 26.46 -10.54
N PRO A 530 6.39 26.98 -9.35
CA PRO A 530 6.57 26.23 -8.12
C PRO A 530 5.51 25.12 -8.00
N PHE A 531 5.89 24.00 -7.40
CA PHE A 531 4.93 23.01 -6.93
C PHE A 531 4.09 23.61 -5.81
N ARG A 532 2.80 23.27 -5.83
CA ARG A 532 1.81 23.88 -4.93
C ARG A 532 1.58 22.95 -3.75
N ILE A 533 2.21 23.28 -2.64
CA ILE A 533 1.92 22.64 -1.36
C ILE A 533 0.78 23.40 -0.69
N TYR A 534 -0.27 22.68 -0.28
CA TYR A 534 -1.38 23.28 0.47
C TYR A 534 -1.14 23.10 1.97
N GLY A 535 -1.58 24.06 2.77
CA GLY A 535 -1.55 24.06 4.23
C GLY A 535 -2.54 25.06 4.77
#